data_AF-A0A2R6NRZ9-F1
#
_entry.id   AF-A0A2R6NRZ9-F1
#
_cell.length_a   1.000
_cell.length_b   1.000
_cell.length_c   1.000
_cell.angle_alpha   90.00
_cell.angle_beta   90.00
_cell.angle_gamma   90.00
#
_symmetry.space_group_name_H-M   'P 1'
#
loop_
_entity.id
_entity.type
_entity.pdbx_description
1 polymer ?
#
loop_
_entity_poly.entity_id
_entity_poly.type
_entity_poly.pdbx_seq_one_letter_code
_entity_poly.pdbx_strand_id
1 'polypeptide(L)'
;MGRSAKIYTRTLNSLGFGFQLWFPEPTDGQEIQIGDVGGVFNSGFRRLFNVTLPENHPYNAGGVPENFVPLSLASLIHDRHKHCLSPGAYGSTSVTTVVTRAKVAGGYIPGSAGAVGYSFTCSDEEGAMLLLKSSARSDSLCPNEVLSQYMKKHHQDWYELAKSRYHWSCKPEDIILVNGWIKISQWTVAAFKNNSTG
;
A
#
# COMPACT_ATOMS: atom_id res chain seq x y z
N MET A 1 -0.03 11.56 12.10
CA MET A 1 -0.45 10.15 11.91
C MET A 1 -1.17 9.63 13.14
N GLY A 2 -2.43 9.23 13.01
CA GLY A 2 -3.25 8.71 14.11
C GLY A 2 -2.74 7.37 14.65
N ARG A 3 -3.08 7.04 15.90
CA ARG A 3 -2.59 5.85 16.63
C ARG A 3 -2.96 4.54 15.92
N SER A 4 -4.19 4.41 15.43
CA SER A 4 -4.68 3.22 14.71
C SER A 4 -3.88 2.95 13.43
N ALA A 5 -3.57 4.00 12.66
CA ALA A 5 -2.76 3.87 11.44
C ALA A 5 -1.33 3.40 11.75
N LYS A 6 -0.74 3.87 12.86
CA LYS A 6 0.59 3.39 13.31
C LYS A 6 0.57 1.90 13.65
N ILE A 7 -0.44 1.46 14.39
CA ILE A 7 -0.61 0.05 14.75
C ILE A 7 -0.79 -0.79 13.48
N TYR A 8 -1.66 -0.36 12.58
CA TYR A 8 -1.94 -1.04 11.32
C TYR A 8 -0.68 -1.26 10.47
N THR A 9 0.01 -0.18 10.10
CA THR A 9 1.20 -0.27 9.26
C THR A 9 2.31 -1.09 9.94
N ARG A 10 2.54 -0.88 11.24
CA ARG A 10 3.61 -1.60 11.95
C ARG A 10 3.33 -3.10 12.08
N THR A 11 2.13 -3.48 12.50
CA THR A 11 1.81 -4.88 12.83
C THR A 11 1.60 -5.73 11.58
N LEU A 12 1.02 -5.18 10.51
CA LEU A 12 0.87 -5.89 9.24
C LEU A 12 2.15 -5.93 8.39
N ASN A 13 3.17 -5.15 8.72
CA ASN A 13 4.48 -5.27 8.06
C ASN A 13 5.04 -6.70 8.15
N SER A 14 4.65 -7.46 9.19
CA SER A 14 4.97 -8.89 9.35
C SER A 14 4.50 -9.77 8.19
N LEU A 15 3.49 -9.34 7.40
CA LEU A 15 2.99 -10.07 6.24
C LEU A 15 3.91 -9.98 5.01
N GLY A 16 4.87 -9.06 4.99
CA GLY A 16 5.82 -8.94 3.87
C GLY A 16 5.22 -8.40 2.57
N PHE A 17 4.04 -7.77 2.62
CA PHE A 17 3.33 -7.25 1.44
C PHE A 17 3.74 -5.82 1.02
N GLY A 18 4.95 -5.39 1.39
CA GLY A 18 5.43 -4.01 1.17
C GLY A 18 4.97 -3.04 2.25
N PHE A 19 4.85 -1.74 1.91
CA PHE A 19 4.47 -0.69 2.86
C PHE A 19 2.95 -0.51 2.91
N GLN A 20 2.32 -0.84 4.05
CA GLN A 20 0.86 -0.76 4.18
C GLN A 20 0.38 0.68 4.41
N LEU A 21 -0.52 1.15 3.55
CA LEU A 21 -1.19 2.45 3.67
C LEU A 21 -2.51 2.32 4.44
N TRP A 22 -2.78 3.29 5.33
CA TRP A 22 -4.08 3.39 6.01
C TRP A 22 -5.11 4.13 5.16
N PHE A 23 -4.65 5.11 4.35
CA PHE A 23 -5.45 5.76 3.32
C PHE A 23 -4.89 5.35 1.95
N PRO A 24 -5.26 4.17 1.44
CA PRO A 24 -4.77 3.65 0.16
C PRO A 24 -5.48 4.29 -1.05
N GLU A 25 -6.46 5.15 -0.83
CA GLU A 25 -7.24 5.77 -1.89
C GLU A 25 -6.36 6.59 -2.84
N PRO A 26 -6.62 6.54 -4.16
CA PRO A 26 -5.99 7.42 -5.13
C PRO A 26 -6.09 8.88 -4.71
N THR A 27 -4.95 9.57 -4.60
CA THR A 27 -4.96 11.03 -4.41
C THR A 27 -5.31 11.66 -5.76
N ASP A 28 -6.33 12.51 -5.79
CA ASP A 28 -6.83 13.17 -7.01
C ASP A 28 -7.18 12.22 -8.16
N GLY A 29 -7.68 11.02 -7.81
CA GLY A 29 -8.07 10.00 -8.78
C GLY A 29 -6.91 9.25 -9.44
N GLN A 30 -5.66 9.54 -9.06
CA GLN A 30 -4.49 8.89 -9.65
C GLN A 30 -4.00 7.74 -8.77
N GLU A 31 -4.11 6.51 -9.28
CA GLU A 31 -3.58 5.33 -8.58
C GLU A 31 -2.04 5.36 -8.54
N ILE A 32 -1.45 4.83 -7.47
CA ILE A 32 -0.01 4.58 -7.36
C ILE A 32 0.46 3.66 -8.49
N GLN A 33 1.60 3.98 -9.11
CA GLN A 33 2.25 3.23 -10.17
C GLN A 33 3.72 2.96 -9.84
N ILE A 34 4.28 1.96 -10.50
CA ILE A 34 5.74 1.75 -10.51
C ILE A 34 6.39 3.01 -11.11
N GLY A 35 7.49 3.45 -10.51
CA GLY A 35 8.20 4.66 -10.90
C GLY A 35 7.72 5.95 -10.23
N ASP A 36 6.66 5.90 -9.41
CA ASP A 36 6.25 7.07 -8.64
C ASP A 36 7.33 7.44 -7.63
N VAL A 37 7.73 8.72 -7.63
CA VAL A 37 8.55 9.34 -6.60
C VAL A 37 7.64 10.17 -5.72
N GLY A 38 7.79 10.07 -4.41
CA GLY A 38 6.90 10.74 -3.48
C GLY A 38 7.22 10.49 -2.02
N GLY A 39 6.28 10.79 -1.14
CA GLY A 39 6.40 10.57 0.29
C GLY A 39 5.10 10.07 0.91
N VAL A 40 5.20 9.45 2.08
CA VAL A 40 4.02 8.99 2.84
C VAL A 40 3.67 10.03 3.89
N PHE A 41 2.55 10.70 3.72
CA PHE A 41 2.06 11.73 4.64
C PHE A 41 0.69 11.34 5.16
N ASN A 42 0.51 11.48 6.48
CA ASN A 42 -0.75 11.12 7.14
C ASN A 42 -1.27 9.73 6.78
N SER A 43 -0.38 8.77 6.52
CA SER A 43 -0.70 7.38 6.16
C SER A 43 -1.28 7.15 4.76
N GLY A 44 -1.16 8.13 3.87
CA GLY A 44 -1.36 7.98 2.43
C GLY A 44 -0.10 8.36 1.66
N PHE A 45 0.06 7.81 0.46
CA PHE A 45 1.14 8.19 -0.44
C PHE A 45 0.77 9.46 -1.20
N ARG A 46 1.75 10.35 -1.40
CA ARG A 46 1.65 11.55 -2.25
C ARG A 46 2.74 11.49 -3.31
N ARG A 47 2.32 11.43 -4.58
CA ARG A 47 3.22 11.50 -5.74
C ARG A 47 3.74 12.93 -5.92
N LEU A 48 5.04 13.06 -6.17
CA LEU A 48 5.66 14.26 -6.72
C LEU A 48 5.63 14.22 -8.25
N PHE A 49 6.11 13.12 -8.82
CA PHE A 49 6.12 12.82 -10.25
C PHE A 49 6.39 11.31 -10.45
N ASN A 50 6.39 10.82 -11.68
CA ASN A 50 6.71 9.46 -12.05
C ASN A 50 7.91 9.43 -13.02
N VAL A 51 8.95 8.68 -12.65
CA VAL A 51 10.22 8.64 -13.40
C VAL A 51 10.11 7.92 -14.74
N THR A 52 9.09 7.08 -14.94
CA THR A 52 8.92 6.27 -16.17
C THR A 52 8.09 6.98 -17.24
N LEU A 53 7.57 8.16 -16.93
CA LEU A 53 6.67 8.93 -17.79
C LEU A 53 7.37 10.22 -18.24
N PRO A 54 7.07 10.74 -19.45
CA PRO A 54 7.65 11.98 -19.92
C PRO A 54 7.19 13.18 -19.07
N GLU A 55 7.92 14.29 -19.13
CA GLU A 55 7.63 15.51 -18.38
C GLU A 55 6.20 16.05 -18.65
N ASN A 56 5.72 15.94 -19.89
CA ASN A 56 4.39 16.41 -20.29
C ASN A 56 3.25 15.46 -19.91
N HIS A 57 3.53 14.33 -19.25
CA HIS A 57 2.49 13.39 -18.83
C HIS A 57 1.65 14.00 -17.67
N PRO A 58 0.33 13.74 -17.60
CA PRO A 58 -0.51 14.26 -16.51
C PRO A 58 -0.03 13.94 -15.09
N TYR A 59 0.63 12.79 -14.89
CA TYR A 59 1.21 12.42 -13.58
C TYR A 59 2.46 13.23 -13.21
N ASN A 60 3.03 13.94 -14.18
CA ASN A 60 4.17 14.83 -14.04
C ASN A 60 3.76 16.30 -14.20
N ALA A 61 2.45 16.61 -14.24
CA ALA A 61 1.94 17.97 -14.40
C ALA A 61 2.33 18.91 -13.23
N GLY A 62 2.67 18.34 -12.08
CA GLY A 62 3.25 19.08 -10.96
C GLY A 62 4.65 19.61 -11.25
N GLY A 63 5.35 19.08 -12.25
CA GLY A 63 6.73 19.40 -12.60
C GLY A 63 7.69 18.25 -12.26
N VAL A 64 8.84 18.27 -12.91
CA VAL A 64 9.95 17.31 -12.75
C VAL A 64 11.25 18.08 -12.44
N PRO A 65 12.33 17.40 -12.02
CA PRO A 65 13.64 18.05 -11.87
C PRO A 65 14.20 18.62 -13.19
N GLU A 66 15.05 19.65 -13.12
CA GLU A 66 15.55 20.42 -14.29
C GLU A 66 16.24 19.56 -15.37
N ASN A 67 16.90 18.46 -14.98
CA ASN A 67 17.57 17.54 -15.90
C ASN A 67 16.89 16.17 -15.96
N PHE A 68 15.55 16.16 -15.86
CA PHE A 68 14.78 14.92 -15.85
C PHE A 68 14.91 14.15 -17.16
N VAL A 69 15.35 12.89 -17.04
CA VAL A 69 15.37 11.92 -18.14
C VAL A 69 14.47 10.75 -17.76
N PRO A 70 13.39 10.48 -18.50
CA PRO A 70 12.50 9.36 -18.21
C PRO A 70 13.25 8.01 -18.21
N LEU A 71 12.99 7.22 -17.19
CA LEU A 71 13.53 5.88 -17.02
C LEU A 71 12.70 4.87 -17.83
N SER A 72 13.33 4.22 -18.80
CA SER A 72 12.72 3.12 -19.54
C SER A 72 12.84 1.81 -18.75
N LEU A 73 11.72 1.21 -18.39
CA LEU A 73 11.67 -0.12 -17.78
C LEU A 73 11.32 -1.18 -18.84
N ALA A 74 12.11 -2.25 -18.91
CA ALA A 74 11.83 -3.35 -19.82
C ALA A 74 10.57 -4.09 -19.37
N SER A 75 9.68 -4.46 -20.30
CA SER A 75 8.47 -5.21 -19.95
C SER A 75 8.77 -6.56 -19.28
N LEU A 76 9.94 -7.16 -19.57
CA LEU A 76 10.36 -8.45 -19.03
C LEU A 76 10.65 -8.42 -17.52
N ILE A 77 10.97 -7.25 -16.95
CA ILE A 77 11.26 -7.15 -15.52
C ILE A 77 10.00 -6.96 -14.66
N HIS A 78 8.81 -6.91 -15.26
CA HIS A 78 7.55 -6.86 -14.52
C HIS A 78 7.09 -8.26 -14.12
N ASP A 79 6.81 -8.44 -12.85
CA ASP A 79 6.17 -9.62 -12.28
C ASP A 79 4.72 -9.29 -11.87
N ARG A 80 3.78 -9.77 -12.67
CA ARG A 80 2.35 -9.41 -12.58
C ARG A 80 1.49 -10.59 -12.19
N HIS A 81 0.71 -10.41 -11.13
CA HIS A 81 -0.20 -11.43 -10.62
C HIS A 81 -1.61 -10.89 -10.49
N LYS A 82 -2.59 -11.55 -11.13
CA LYS A 82 -4.01 -11.14 -11.06
C LYS A 82 -4.71 -11.58 -9.76
N HIS A 83 -4.12 -12.57 -9.07
CA HIS A 83 -4.68 -13.20 -7.87
C HIS A 83 -3.61 -13.41 -6.81
N CYS A 84 -2.82 -12.36 -6.50
CA CYS A 84 -1.72 -12.47 -5.54
C CYS A 84 -2.19 -12.70 -4.10
N LEU A 85 -3.41 -12.25 -3.76
CA LEU A 85 -4.08 -12.53 -2.49
C LEU A 85 -5.52 -12.96 -2.75
N SER A 86 -5.98 -13.97 -2.02
CA SER A 86 -7.35 -14.46 -2.08
C SER A 86 -8.25 -13.66 -1.15
N PRO A 87 -9.58 -13.60 -1.39
CA PRO A 87 -10.52 -13.10 -0.40
C PRO A 87 -10.36 -13.84 0.93
N GLY A 88 -10.36 -13.12 2.04
CA GLY A 88 -10.07 -13.68 3.35
C GLY A 88 -9.52 -12.65 4.34
N ALA A 89 -9.40 -13.07 5.59
CA ALA A 89 -8.82 -12.26 6.65
C ALA A 89 -7.31 -12.50 6.76
N TYR A 90 -6.57 -11.42 6.85
CA TYR A 90 -5.12 -11.39 7.02
C TYR A 90 -4.84 -10.61 8.30
N GLY A 91 -4.36 -11.29 9.34
CA GLY A 91 -4.00 -10.70 10.63
C GLY A 91 -2.50 -10.51 10.77
N SER A 92 -2.08 -9.60 11.65
CA SER A 92 -0.71 -9.61 12.17
C SER A 92 -0.42 -10.94 12.90
N THR A 93 0.85 -11.27 13.12
CA THR A 93 1.25 -12.50 13.84
C THR A 93 0.52 -12.70 15.17
N SER A 94 0.17 -11.59 15.84
CA SER A 94 -0.56 -11.55 17.10
C SER A 94 -2.08 -11.79 17.01
N VAL A 95 -2.65 -11.83 15.80
CA VAL A 95 -4.11 -11.93 15.58
C VAL A 95 -4.48 -13.31 15.07
N THR A 96 -5.25 -14.04 15.87
CA THR A 96 -5.89 -15.29 15.44
C THR A 96 -7.28 -14.98 14.87
N THR A 97 -7.57 -15.52 13.67
CA THR A 97 -8.88 -15.40 13.04
C THR A 97 -9.68 -16.68 13.17
N VAL A 98 -10.91 -16.57 13.65
CA VAL A 98 -11.91 -17.64 13.63
C VAL A 98 -13.01 -17.25 12.64
N VAL A 99 -13.18 -18.05 11.60
CA VAL A 99 -14.25 -17.86 10.60
C VAL A 99 -15.51 -18.57 11.11
N THR A 100 -16.55 -17.81 11.43
CA THR A 100 -17.86 -18.35 11.82
C THR A 100 -18.81 -18.28 10.63
N ARG A 101 -19.21 -19.43 10.08
CA ARG A 101 -20.32 -19.46 9.12
C ARG A 101 -21.62 -19.42 9.91
N ALA A 102 -22.41 -18.36 9.75
CA ALA A 102 -23.75 -18.34 10.31
C ALA A 102 -24.57 -19.45 9.63
N LYS A 103 -24.93 -20.50 10.38
CA LYS A 103 -25.99 -21.41 9.96
C LYS A 103 -27.30 -20.66 10.17
N VAL A 104 -28.01 -20.32 9.09
CA VAL A 104 -29.38 -19.83 9.20
C VAL A 104 -30.21 -20.98 9.76
N ALA A 105 -30.72 -20.81 10.99
CA ALA A 105 -31.65 -21.76 11.58
C ALA A 105 -32.99 -21.62 10.85
N GLY A 106 -33.25 -22.52 9.91
CA GLY A 106 -34.54 -22.65 9.24
C GLY A 106 -34.48 -22.45 7.73
N GLY A 107 -34.35 -23.56 6.99
CA GLY A 107 -34.75 -23.65 5.58
C GLY A 107 -33.69 -23.23 4.56
N TYR A 108 -33.47 -24.09 3.56
CA TYR A 108 -32.74 -23.79 2.34
C TYR A 108 -33.50 -22.69 1.57
N ILE A 109 -32.94 -21.48 1.49
CA ILE A 109 -33.32 -20.49 0.47
C ILE A 109 -32.26 -20.58 -0.64
N PRO A 110 -32.60 -21.10 -1.84
CA PRO A 110 -31.66 -21.13 -2.95
C PRO A 110 -31.20 -19.69 -3.28
N GLY A 111 -29.90 -19.42 -3.12
CA GLY A 111 -29.30 -18.11 -3.42
C GLY A 111 -28.84 -17.28 -2.21
N SER A 112 -29.16 -17.66 -0.97
CA SER A 112 -28.59 -16.99 0.20
C SER A 112 -27.18 -17.53 0.47
N ALA A 113 -26.14 -16.84 -0.01
CA ALA A 113 -24.79 -17.03 0.51
C ALA A 113 -24.84 -16.70 2.01
N GLY A 114 -24.78 -17.72 2.87
CA GLY A 114 -24.83 -17.53 4.33
C GLY A 114 -23.80 -16.50 4.77
N ALA A 115 -24.21 -15.59 5.66
CA ALA A 115 -23.32 -14.56 6.17
C ALA A 115 -22.09 -15.21 6.83
N VAL A 116 -20.91 -14.89 6.31
CA VAL A 116 -19.64 -15.27 6.93
C VAL A 116 -19.32 -14.21 7.96
N GLY A 117 -19.42 -14.58 9.23
CA GLY A 117 -18.90 -13.81 10.34
C GLY A 117 -17.41 -14.10 10.51
N TYR A 118 -16.68 -13.09 10.96
CA TYR A 118 -15.31 -13.28 11.40
C TYR A 118 -15.17 -12.81 12.84
N SER A 119 -14.57 -13.64 13.68
CA SER A 119 -14.19 -13.31 15.05
C SER A 119 -12.66 -13.28 15.13
N PHE A 120 -12.14 -12.32 15.89
CA PHE A 120 -10.71 -12.07 15.97
C PHE A 120 -10.29 -11.96 17.41
N THR A 121 -9.20 -12.65 17.75
CA THR A 121 -8.58 -12.58 19.07
C THR A 121 -7.13 -12.15 18.91
N CYS A 122 -6.75 -11.07 19.58
CA CYS A 122 -5.37 -10.59 19.62
C CYS A 122 -4.71 -11.12 20.90
N SER A 123 -3.61 -11.88 20.75
CA SER A 123 -2.82 -12.38 21.88
C SER A 123 -1.95 -11.30 22.51
N ASP A 124 -1.62 -10.25 21.76
CA ASP A 124 -0.70 -9.19 22.18
C ASP A 124 -1.45 -7.91 22.57
N GLU A 125 -0.71 -6.92 23.08
CA GLU A 125 -1.23 -5.58 23.38
C GLU A 125 -1.77 -4.87 22.14
N GLU A 126 -1.23 -5.16 20.96
CA GLU A 126 -1.61 -4.53 19.71
C GLU A 126 -1.68 -5.53 18.57
N GLY A 127 -2.62 -5.31 17.66
CA GLY A 127 -2.78 -6.12 16.46
C GLY A 127 -3.54 -5.36 15.40
N ALA A 128 -3.43 -5.85 14.17
CA ALA A 128 -4.23 -5.32 13.08
C ALA A 128 -4.63 -6.41 12.12
N MET A 129 -5.61 -6.09 11.30
CA MET A 129 -6.20 -7.02 10.38
C MET A 129 -6.66 -6.30 9.11
N LEU A 130 -6.53 -7.02 8.01
CA LEU A 130 -7.03 -6.69 6.70
C LEU A 130 -7.96 -7.81 6.21
N LEU A 131 -9.24 -7.50 6.02
CA LEU A 131 -10.22 -8.40 5.41
C LEU A 131 -10.40 -8.04 3.93
N LEU A 132 -10.07 -8.98 3.05
CA LEU A 132 -10.24 -8.85 1.61
C LEU A 132 -11.57 -9.48 1.18
N LYS A 133 -12.41 -8.73 0.48
CA LYS A 133 -13.67 -9.24 -0.10
C LYS A 133 -13.52 -9.67 -1.56
N SER A 134 -12.41 -9.29 -2.19
CA SER A 134 -12.06 -9.60 -3.58
C SER A 134 -10.59 -10.02 -3.66
N SER A 135 -10.19 -10.71 -4.73
CA SER A 135 -8.77 -11.01 -4.95
C SER A 135 -7.96 -9.75 -5.18
N ALA A 136 -6.72 -9.74 -4.71
CA ALA A 136 -5.78 -8.66 -4.96
C ALA A 136 -5.02 -8.89 -6.28
N ARG A 137 -4.67 -7.78 -6.94
CA ARG A 137 -3.73 -7.75 -8.06
C ARG A 137 -2.41 -7.12 -7.64
N SER A 138 -1.31 -7.54 -8.25
CA SER A 138 -0.01 -6.93 -8.05
C SER A 138 0.77 -6.76 -9.35
N ASP A 139 1.65 -5.77 -9.33
CA ASP A 139 2.75 -5.60 -10.27
C ASP A 139 3.96 -5.16 -9.46
N SER A 140 5.08 -5.84 -9.62
CA SER A 140 6.36 -5.50 -8.98
C SER A 140 7.49 -5.80 -9.93
N LEU A 141 8.62 -5.12 -9.76
CA LEU A 141 9.80 -5.45 -10.56
C LEU A 141 10.54 -6.67 -9.98
N CYS A 142 10.92 -7.62 -10.84
CA CYS A 142 11.84 -8.70 -10.51
C CYS A 142 13.15 -8.14 -9.91
N PRO A 143 13.92 -8.90 -9.12
CA PRO A 143 15.21 -8.43 -8.58
C PRO A 143 16.10 -7.84 -9.67
N ASN A 144 16.33 -6.53 -9.59
CA ASN A 144 17.14 -5.76 -10.53
C ASN A 144 17.67 -4.49 -9.86
N GLU A 145 18.65 -3.84 -10.47
CA GLU A 145 19.28 -2.65 -9.91
C GLU A 145 18.79 -1.33 -10.53
N VAL A 146 17.96 -1.39 -11.59
CA VAL A 146 17.61 -0.25 -12.46
C VAL A 146 17.05 0.92 -11.66
N LEU A 147 16.03 0.66 -10.83
CA LEU A 147 15.45 1.72 -9.97
C LEU A 147 16.44 2.23 -8.92
N SER A 148 17.23 1.34 -8.32
CA SER A 148 18.18 1.73 -7.27
C SER A 148 19.32 2.59 -7.80
N GLN A 149 19.82 2.30 -9.01
CA GLN A 149 20.86 3.07 -9.67
C GLN A 149 20.32 4.45 -10.10
N TYR A 150 19.10 4.48 -10.66
CA TYR A 150 18.44 5.71 -11.03
C TYR A 150 18.18 6.60 -9.80
N MET A 151 17.69 6.02 -8.70
CA MET A 151 17.48 6.72 -7.43
C MET A 151 18.79 7.28 -6.88
N LYS A 152 19.84 6.47 -6.76
CA LYS A 152 21.15 6.94 -6.26
C LYS A 152 21.67 8.16 -7.01
N LYS A 153 21.44 8.23 -8.33
CA LYS A 153 21.88 9.33 -9.18
C LYS A 153 21.06 10.61 -9.01
N HIS A 154 19.74 10.49 -8.82
CA HIS A 154 18.82 11.62 -8.92
C HIS A 154 18.11 12.00 -7.61
N HIS A 155 18.32 11.23 -6.53
CA HIS A 155 17.60 11.39 -5.26
C HIS A 155 17.73 12.81 -4.68
N GLN A 156 18.90 13.42 -4.79
CA GLN A 156 19.13 14.78 -4.31
C GLN A 156 18.24 15.79 -5.04
N ASP A 157 18.15 15.70 -6.37
CA ASP A 157 17.29 16.55 -7.20
C ASP A 157 15.81 16.40 -6.81
N TRP A 158 15.38 15.18 -6.46
CA TRP A 158 13.99 14.91 -6.05
C TRP A 158 13.67 15.56 -4.71
N TYR A 159 14.61 15.48 -3.77
CA TYR A 159 14.49 16.12 -2.48
C TYR A 159 14.48 17.65 -2.59
N GLU A 160 15.33 18.21 -3.46
CA GLU A 160 15.35 19.65 -3.74
C GLU A 160 14.06 20.12 -4.40
N LEU A 161 13.49 19.36 -5.35
CA LEU A 161 12.19 19.63 -5.93
C LEU A 161 11.09 19.64 -4.86
N ALA A 162 11.06 18.62 -3.98
CA ALA A 162 10.08 18.52 -2.90
C ALA A 162 10.12 19.74 -1.96
N LYS A 163 11.32 20.22 -1.62
CA LYS A 163 11.49 21.38 -0.73
C LYS A 163 11.25 22.72 -1.41
N SER A 164 11.87 22.94 -2.57
CA SER A 164 11.86 24.25 -3.24
C SER A 164 10.50 24.57 -3.83
N ARG A 165 9.87 23.59 -4.49
CA ARG A 165 8.61 23.79 -5.23
C ARG A 165 7.37 23.53 -4.41
N TYR A 166 7.39 22.48 -3.59
CA TYR A 166 6.23 22.03 -2.83
C TYR A 166 6.31 22.37 -1.34
N HIS A 167 7.42 22.93 -0.88
CA HIS A 167 7.66 23.29 0.52
C HIS A 167 7.41 22.13 1.50
N TRP A 168 7.74 20.90 1.07
CA TRP A 168 7.62 19.74 1.93
C TRP A 168 8.58 19.85 3.12
N SER A 169 8.03 19.75 4.33
CA SER A 169 8.81 19.55 5.54
C SER A 169 9.13 18.07 5.69
N CYS A 170 10.14 17.61 4.95
CA CYS A 170 10.59 16.22 4.95
C CYS A 170 12.12 16.15 4.98
N LYS A 171 12.63 14.97 5.32
CA LYS A 171 14.04 14.60 5.21
C LYS A 171 14.30 13.88 3.88
N PRO A 172 15.56 13.74 3.44
CA PRO A 172 15.88 12.98 2.23
C PRO A 172 15.32 11.55 2.29
N GLU A 173 15.44 10.86 3.42
CA GLU A 173 14.96 9.49 3.60
C GLU A 173 13.42 9.33 3.53
N ASP A 174 12.66 10.42 3.60
CA ASP A 174 11.20 10.40 3.44
C ASP A 174 10.79 10.34 1.96
N ILE A 175 11.72 10.60 1.02
CA ILE A 175 11.49 10.51 -0.42
C ILE A 175 11.70 9.06 -0.86
N ILE A 176 10.62 8.44 -1.31
CA ILE A 176 10.59 7.05 -1.73
C ILE A 176 10.31 6.91 -3.22
N LEU A 177 10.79 5.82 -3.79
CA LEU A 177 10.52 5.40 -5.17
C LEU A 177 9.73 4.09 -5.16
N VAL A 178 8.59 4.07 -5.82
CA VAL A 178 7.72 2.89 -5.89
C VAL A 178 8.25 1.87 -6.89
N ASN A 179 8.54 0.66 -6.42
CA ASN A 179 9.01 -0.47 -7.25
C ASN A 179 7.94 -1.54 -7.52
N GLY A 180 6.76 -1.39 -6.91
CA GLY A 180 5.67 -2.34 -7.02
C GLY A 180 4.46 -1.90 -6.22
N TRP A 181 3.34 -2.57 -6.43
CA TRP A 181 2.09 -2.32 -5.72
C TRP A 181 1.26 -3.59 -5.60
N ILE A 182 0.41 -3.61 -4.57
CA ILE A 182 -0.70 -4.55 -4.42
C ILE A 182 -1.97 -3.71 -4.30
N LYS A 183 -2.98 -4.00 -5.13
CA LYS A 183 -4.23 -3.25 -5.19
C LYS A 183 -5.42 -4.18 -5.01
N ILE A 184 -6.38 -3.74 -4.20
CA ILE A 184 -7.62 -4.47 -3.87
C ILE A 184 -8.80 -3.51 -4.04
N SER A 185 -9.89 -3.96 -4.67
CA SER A 185 -11.09 -3.15 -4.85
C SER A 185 -12.02 -3.10 -3.65
N GLN A 186 -12.06 -4.16 -2.84
CA GLN A 186 -12.95 -4.26 -1.69
C GLN A 186 -12.23 -4.82 -0.47
N TRP A 187 -12.05 -3.96 0.54
CA TRP A 187 -11.29 -4.27 1.74
C TRP A 187 -11.97 -3.71 3.00
N THR A 188 -11.56 -4.19 4.16
CA THR A 188 -11.93 -3.64 5.47
C THR A 188 -10.74 -3.80 6.41
N VAL A 189 -10.36 -2.74 7.13
CA VAL A 189 -9.26 -2.78 8.08
C VAL A 189 -9.76 -2.61 9.50
N ALA A 190 -9.04 -3.22 10.44
CA ALA A 190 -9.21 -2.97 11.86
C ALA A 190 -7.83 -2.92 12.53
N ALA A 191 -7.69 -2.06 13.53
CA ALA A 191 -6.54 -1.99 14.40
C ALA A 191 -7.03 -2.03 15.85
N PHE A 192 -6.34 -2.82 16.67
CA PHE A 192 -6.74 -3.12 18.02
C PHE A 192 -5.63 -2.73 18.99
N LYS A 193 -6.03 -2.29 20.18
CA LYS A 193 -5.15 -2.20 21.33
C LYS A 193 -5.87 -2.80 22.53
N ASN A 194 -5.31 -3.85 23.11
CA ASN A 194 -5.75 -4.37 24.40
C ASN A 194 -5.29 -3.39 25.47
N ASN A 195 -6.24 -2.87 26.26
CA ASN A 195 -5.91 -2.23 27.52
C ASN A 195 -5.75 -3.33 28.55
N SER A 196 -4.52 -3.81 28.74
CA SER A 196 -4.17 -4.61 29.91
C SER A 196 -4.32 -3.71 31.14
N THR A 197 -5.51 -3.61 31.72
CA THR A 197 -5.67 -3.17 33.11
C THR A 197 -5.26 -4.35 33.98
N GLY A 198 -4.00 -4.35 34.40
CA GLY A 198 -3.60 -4.99 35.66
C GLY A 198 -4.03 -4.12 36.83
#